data_AF-A0A4Q3S4H8-F1
#
_entry.id   AF-A0A4Q3S4H8-F1
#
_cell.length_a   1.000
_cell.length_b   1.000
_cell.length_c   1.000
_cell.angle_alpha   90.00
_cell.angle_beta   90.00
_cell.angle_gamma   90.00
#
_symmetry.space_group_name_H-M   'P 1'
#
loop_
_entity.id
_entity.type
_entity.pdbx_description
1 polymer ?
#
loop_
_entity_poly.entity_id
_entity_poly.type
_entity_poly.pdbx_seq_one_letter_code
_entity_poly.pdbx_strand_id
1 'polypeptide(L)'
;MRAPAALLALASVVCLLAAAACSRAETPLLVPGIVDPRPDKAAWAGLPRLPVERGVIFRGQAGVSGYNIHNYLDHDGRQFVVMWTSSPINEGEAGSRVMRSVSGDGVTWAPASFITPRPPAGKRYFARGFWRRGEQTLALVSVDREGDFFGPDLQMLAFEARGPVDQPWALLGVMSANTITNFSPQKLPDGAWLESSRDSGMRLGFIKGGVSAWNAWSAISVPPPASRAAPSGRPAAGRRWRSRRSRP
;
A
#
# COMPACT_ATOMS: atom_id res chain seq x y z
N MET A 1 -26.12 -35.19 -52.09
CA MET A 1 -25.89 -33.73 -51.97
C MET A 1 -24.78 -33.49 -50.95
N ARG A 2 -23.60 -33.06 -51.41
CA ARG A 2 -22.42 -32.76 -50.57
C ARG A 2 -22.35 -31.23 -50.41
N ALA A 3 -22.42 -30.73 -49.18
CA ALA A 3 -22.11 -29.33 -48.89
C ALA A 3 -20.61 -29.08 -49.13
N PRO A 4 -20.20 -27.91 -49.65
CA PRO A 4 -18.83 -27.69 -50.11
C PRO A 4 -17.90 -27.36 -48.93
N ALA A 5 -16.78 -28.07 -48.87
CA ALA A 5 -15.70 -27.88 -47.89
C ALA A 5 -15.06 -26.47 -47.91
N ALA A 6 -15.45 -25.60 -48.83
CA ALA A 6 -14.93 -24.24 -48.97
C ALA A 6 -15.38 -23.27 -47.86
N LEU A 7 -16.55 -23.49 -47.22
CA LEU A 7 -17.05 -22.59 -46.17
C LEU A 7 -16.35 -22.77 -44.81
N LEU A 8 -15.81 -23.96 -44.53
CA LEU A 8 -15.07 -24.22 -43.29
C LEU A 8 -13.65 -23.62 -43.31
N ALA A 9 -13.05 -23.47 -44.49
CA ALA A 9 -11.73 -22.87 -44.64
C ALA A 9 -11.74 -21.35 -44.35
N LEU A 10 -12.79 -20.62 -44.75
CA LEU A 10 -12.88 -19.17 -44.53
C LEU A 10 -13.11 -18.80 -43.05
N ALA A 11 -13.93 -19.56 -42.32
CA ALA A 11 -14.17 -19.34 -40.89
C ALA A 11 -12.91 -19.56 -40.03
N SER A 12 -12.02 -20.46 -40.48
CA SER A 12 -10.79 -20.80 -39.76
C SER A 12 -9.71 -19.72 -39.92
N VAL A 13 -9.63 -19.06 -41.08
CA VAL A 13 -8.68 -17.95 -41.33
C VAL A 13 -9.10 -16.67 -40.58
N VAL A 14 -10.41 -16.40 -40.46
CA VAL A 14 -10.91 -15.24 -39.70
C VAL A 14 -10.65 -15.39 -38.19
N CYS A 15 -10.74 -16.61 -37.64
CA CYS A 15 -10.40 -16.86 -36.24
C CYS A 15 -8.89 -16.75 -35.96
N LEU A 16 -8.04 -17.12 -36.92
CA LEU A 16 -6.58 -16.98 -36.80
C LEU A 16 -6.11 -15.51 -36.88
N LEU A 17 -6.81 -14.66 -37.66
CA LEU A 17 -6.51 -13.22 -37.70
C LEU A 17 -7.06 -12.45 -36.49
N ALA A 18 -8.16 -12.88 -35.89
CA ALA A 18 -8.68 -12.30 -34.64
C ALA A 18 -7.82 -12.69 -33.41
N ALA A 19 -7.24 -13.89 -33.39
CA ALA A 19 -6.35 -14.33 -32.30
C ALA A 19 -5.00 -13.61 -32.30
N ALA A 20 -4.51 -13.16 -33.47
CA ALA A 20 -3.26 -12.41 -33.57
C ALA A 20 -3.37 -10.96 -33.03
N ALA A 21 -4.59 -10.40 -32.93
CA ALA A 21 -4.81 -9.05 -32.41
C ALA A 21 -4.86 -8.98 -30.86
N CYS A 22 -4.91 -10.13 -30.16
CA CYS A 22 -5.12 -10.19 -28.71
C CYS A 22 -3.87 -10.57 -27.89
N SER A 23 -2.67 -10.40 -28.45
CA SER A 23 -1.42 -10.56 -27.70
C SER A 23 -0.44 -9.43 -27.97
N ARG A 24 -0.92 -8.18 -27.99
CA ARG A 24 -0.01 -7.08 -27.69
C ARG A 24 0.22 -7.13 -26.19
N ALA A 25 1.20 -7.95 -25.77
CA ALA A 25 1.84 -7.76 -24.48
C ALA A 25 2.23 -6.29 -24.44
N GLU A 26 1.48 -5.49 -23.67
CA GLU A 26 1.84 -4.09 -23.45
C GLU A 26 3.26 -4.14 -22.90
N THR A 27 4.19 -3.63 -23.70
CA THR A 27 5.57 -3.46 -23.27
C THR A 27 5.49 -2.71 -21.95
N PRO A 28 6.11 -3.21 -20.85
CA PRO A 28 6.14 -2.44 -19.61
C PRO A 28 6.60 -1.03 -19.96
N LEU A 29 5.94 -0.01 -19.40
CA LEU A 29 6.19 1.40 -19.70
C LEU A 29 7.71 1.64 -19.75
N LEU A 30 8.28 1.66 -20.96
CA LEU A 30 9.67 1.98 -21.19
C LEU A 30 9.72 3.50 -21.20
N VAL A 31 10.01 4.09 -20.04
CA VAL A 31 10.28 5.51 -19.95
C VAL A 31 11.71 5.72 -20.47
N PRO A 32 11.91 6.36 -21.64
CA PRO A 32 13.25 6.60 -22.16
C PRO A 32 14.09 7.36 -21.12
N GLY A 33 15.29 6.86 -20.81
CA GLY A 33 16.20 7.46 -19.83
C GLY A 33 16.06 6.95 -18.39
N ILE A 34 15.08 6.10 -18.07
CA ILE A 34 15.12 5.30 -16.84
C ILE A 34 16.09 4.14 -17.09
N VAL A 35 17.32 4.31 -16.61
CA VAL A 35 18.38 3.29 -16.60
C VAL A 35 17.83 2.00 -15.98
N ASP A 36 18.25 0.81 -16.45
CA ASP A 36 17.98 -0.46 -15.76
C ASP A 36 18.21 -0.24 -14.26
N PRO A 37 17.23 -0.49 -13.36
CA PRO A 37 17.35 -0.23 -11.93
C PRO A 37 18.45 -1.06 -11.24
N ARG A 38 19.18 -1.89 -12.00
CA ARG A 38 20.41 -2.55 -11.59
C ARG A 38 21.64 -2.00 -12.33
N PRO A 39 21.90 -0.67 -12.41
CA PRO A 39 23.18 -0.24 -12.92
C PRO A 39 24.25 -0.73 -11.94
N ASP A 40 25.43 -1.08 -12.45
CA ASP A 40 26.58 -1.15 -11.57
C ASP A 40 26.74 0.20 -10.81
N LYS A 41 27.40 0.20 -9.65
CA LYS A 41 27.57 1.44 -8.87
C LYS A 41 28.25 2.56 -9.67
N ALA A 42 29.03 2.23 -10.70
CA ALA A 42 29.73 3.20 -11.53
C ALA A 42 28.77 3.96 -12.47
N ALA A 43 27.73 3.30 -12.98
CA ALA A 43 26.70 3.91 -13.81
C ALA A 43 25.86 4.96 -13.07
N TRP A 44 25.77 4.91 -11.73
CA TRP A 44 25.15 5.97 -10.93
C TRP A 44 26.00 7.25 -10.83
N ALA A 45 27.33 7.13 -10.91
CA ALA A 45 28.24 8.26 -10.74
C ALA A 45 28.16 9.26 -11.92
N GLY A 46 27.83 8.77 -13.12
CA GLY A 46 27.68 9.58 -14.32
C GLY A 46 26.30 10.24 -14.50
N LEU A 47 25.35 10.00 -13.60
CA LEU A 47 24.02 10.59 -13.70
C LEU A 47 24.04 12.08 -13.31
N PRO A 48 23.30 12.95 -14.03
CA PRO A 48 23.10 14.33 -13.62
C PRO A 48 22.58 14.40 -12.18
N ARG A 49 23.27 15.18 -11.33
CA ARG A 49 22.83 15.43 -9.96
C ARG A 49 21.94 16.66 -9.94
N LEU A 50 20.68 16.46 -9.54
CA LEU A 50 19.81 17.59 -9.23
C LEU A 50 20.26 18.22 -7.90
N PRO A 51 20.29 19.56 -7.78
CA PRO A 51 20.45 20.20 -6.48
C PRO A 51 19.25 19.80 -5.61
N VAL A 52 19.52 19.27 -4.43
CA VAL A 52 18.49 18.82 -3.49
C VAL A 52 18.74 19.38 -2.10
N GLU A 53 17.67 19.83 -1.47
CA GLU A 53 17.64 20.10 -0.04
C GLU A 53 17.18 18.85 0.72
N ARG A 54 17.70 18.62 1.92
CA ARG A 54 17.39 17.44 2.75
C ARG A 54 16.88 17.88 4.11
N GLY A 55 15.60 17.61 4.38
CA GLY A 55 15.01 17.72 5.72
C GLY A 55 15.01 16.39 6.46
N VAL A 56 15.18 16.42 7.78
CA VAL A 56 14.98 15.24 8.65
C VAL A 56 13.70 15.44 9.44
N ILE A 57 12.71 14.58 9.18
CA ILE A 57 11.39 14.63 9.84
C ILE A 57 11.47 14.06 11.26
N PHE A 58 12.17 12.93 11.41
CA PHE A 58 12.22 12.19 12.65
C PHE A 58 13.51 11.39 12.77
N ARG A 59 14.12 11.41 13.95
CA ARG A 59 15.27 10.56 14.30
C ARG A 59 14.83 9.57 15.36
N GLY A 60 14.77 8.29 14.98
CA GLY A 60 14.38 7.21 15.88
C GLY A 60 15.35 7.03 17.03
N GLN A 61 14.83 6.54 18.16
CA GLN A 61 15.61 6.14 19.33
C GLN A 61 15.64 4.61 19.42
N ALA A 62 16.83 4.04 19.58
CA ALA A 62 17.00 2.59 19.70
C ALA A 62 16.13 2.01 20.83
N GLY A 63 15.38 0.95 20.53
CA GLY A 63 14.51 0.27 21.49
C GLY A 63 13.20 0.99 21.81
N VAL A 64 12.95 2.17 21.24
CA VAL A 64 11.72 2.97 21.46
C VAL A 64 11.01 3.22 20.13
N SER A 65 11.74 3.71 19.14
CA SER A 65 11.28 4.08 17.81
C SER A 65 12.36 3.81 16.77
N GLY A 66 13.12 2.73 16.96
CA GLY A 66 14.33 2.42 16.19
C GLY A 66 14.06 2.00 14.75
N TYR A 67 12.84 1.58 14.42
CA TYR A 67 12.45 1.16 13.08
C TYR A 67 11.25 1.96 12.58
N ASN A 68 11.39 2.62 11.42
CA ASN A 68 10.37 3.52 10.88
C ASN A 68 10.17 3.24 9.38
N ILE A 69 8.92 3.01 8.96
CA ILE A 69 8.56 2.62 7.57
C ILE A 69 7.13 3.07 7.24
N HIS A 70 6.66 2.79 6.02
CA HIS A 70 5.31 3.09 5.54
C HIS A 70 4.98 4.58 5.65
N ASN A 71 5.85 5.43 5.10
CA ASN A 71 5.63 6.86 5.11
C ASN A 71 4.60 7.27 4.04
N TYR A 72 3.70 8.16 4.42
CA TYR A 72 2.73 8.81 3.55
C TYR A 72 2.84 10.31 3.75
N LEU A 73 2.94 11.04 2.64
CA LEU A 73 2.99 12.48 2.60
C LEU A 73 1.73 13.00 1.90
N ASP A 74 1.15 14.05 2.45
CA ASP A 74 0.02 14.74 1.87
C ASP A 74 0.17 16.26 2.08
N HIS A 75 -0.56 17.06 1.32
CA HIS A 75 -0.56 18.52 1.42
C HIS A 75 -2.00 19.05 1.42
N ASP A 76 -2.45 19.66 2.52
CA ASP A 76 -3.86 20.07 2.72
C ASP A 76 -4.23 21.41 2.06
N GLY A 77 -3.32 21.94 1.24
CA GLY A 77 -3.44 23.27 0.64
C GLY A 77 -2.82 24.37 1.50
N ARG A 78 -2.48 24.08 2.76
CA ARG A 78 -1.82 25.03 3.68
C ARG A 78 -0.48 24.52 4.19
N GLN A 79 -0.37 23.22 4.43
CA GLN A 79 0.82 22.60 4.98
C GLN A 79 0.97 21.16 4.49
N PHE A 80 2.20 20.67 4.58
CA PHE A 80 2.53 19.26 4.45
C PHE A 80 2.18 18.52 5.74
N VAL A 81 1.63 17.32 5.59
CA VAL A 81 1.37 16.37 6.67
C VAL A 81 2.00 15.04 6.28
N VAL A 82 2.80 14.47 7.17
CA VAL A 82 3.41 13.17 6.97
C VAL A 82 3.01 12.24 8.10
N MET A 83 2.80 10.97 7.80
CA MET A 83 2.67 9.92 8.79
C MET A 83 3.52 8.70 8.45
N TRP A 84 3.89 7.91 9.45
CA TRP A 84 4.67 6.69 9.27
C TRP A 84 4.40 5.70 10.40
N THR A 85 4.74 4.44 10.15
CA THR A 85 4.78 3.40 11.18
C THR A 85 6.09 3.49 11.94
N SER A 86 6.03 3.52 13.27
CA SER A 86 7.20 3.48 14.15
C SER A 86 7.12 2.27 15.07
N SER A 87 8.20 1.49 15.10
CA SER A 87 8.37 0.32 15.95
C SER A 87 9.61 0.45 16.83
N PRO A 88 9.63 -0.22 18.00
CA PRO A 88 10.79 -0.21 18.89
C PRO A 88 12.09 -0.71 18.25
N ILE A 89 12.06 -1.89 17.63
CA ILE A 89 13.28 -2.57 17.14
C ILE A 89 13.14 -3.03 15.68
N ASN A 90 12.09 -3.78 15.33
CA ASN A 90 11.94 -4.37 13.99
C ASN A 90 10.61 -4.06 13.32
N GLU A 91 10.52 -4.41 12.03
CA GLU A 91 9.26 -4.42 11.30
C GLU A 91 8.26 -5.38 11.95
N GLY A 92 7.03 -4.92 12.14
CA GLY A 92 5.93 -5.79 12.54
C GLY A 92 5.94 -6.25 14.00
N GLU A 93 6.69 -5.63 14.90
CA GLU A 93 6.64 -5.99 16.32
C GLU A 93 5.36 -5.49 17.01
N ALA A 94 4.91 -6.20 18.04
CA ALA A 94 3.87 -5.70 18.92
C ALA A 94 4.28 -4.33 19.50
N GLY A 95 3.31 -3.43 19.63
CA GLY A 95 3.57 -2.08 20.14
C GLY A 95 3.88 -1.04 19.06
N SER A 96 3.99 -1.40 17.77
CA SER A 96 4.11 -0.41 16.69
C SER A 96 2.95 0.59 16.69
N ARG A 97 3.27 1.87 16.46
CA ARG A 97 2.32 2.99 16.46
C ARG A 97 2.45 3.80 15.17
N VAL A 98 1.41 4.54 14.83
CA VAL A 98 1.48 5.52 13.73
C VAL A 98 1.80 6.89 14.30
N MET A 99 2.87 7.48 13.79
CA MET A 99 3.31 8.83 14.11
C MET A 99 2.98 9.78 12.96
N ARG A 100 2.94 11.07 13.27
CA ARG A 100 2.81 12.16 12.30
C ARG A 100 3.74 13.31 12.62
N SER A 101 3.98 14.14 11.62
CA SER A 101 4.51 15.50 11.75
C SER A 101 3.91 16.38 10.65
N VAL A 102 4.01 17.69 10.81
CA VAL A 102 3.57 18.68 9.81
C VAL A 102 4.66 19.67 9.51
N SER A 103 4.57 20.33 8.36
CA SER A 103 5.52 21.34 7.91
C SER A 103 4.84 22.35 7.00
N GLY A 104 5.14 23.64 7.16
CA GLY A 104 4.66 24.68 6.26
C GLY A 104 5.48 24.82 4.97
N ASP A 105 6.76 24.41 5.00
CA ASP A 105 7.74 24.61 3.91
C ASP A 105 8.20 23.28 3.27
N GLY A 106 7.83 22.14 3.85
CA GLY A 106 8.25 20.80 3.44
C GLY A 106 9.66 20.41 3.92
N VAL A 107 10.36 21.29 4.62
CA VAL A 107 11.76 21.12 5.03
C VAL A 107 11.91 21.13 6.55
N THR A 108 11.23 22.06 7.22
CA THR A 108 11.22 22.23 8.67
C THR A 108 9.98 21.58 9.25
N TRP A 109 10.17 20.59 10.11
CA TRP A 109 9.09 19.74 10.61
C TRP A 109 8.83 19.98 12.10
N ALA A 110 7.56 20.02 12.48
CA ALA A 110 7.15 20.06 13.88
C ALA A 110 7.57 18.78 14.63
N PRO A 111 7.69 18.82 15.97
CA PRO A 111 7.89 17.61 16.76
C PRO A 111 6.85 16.53 16.44
N ALA A 112 7.32 15.29 16.30
CA ALA A 112 6.47 14.17 15.95
C ALA A 112 5.46 13.85 17.08
N SER A 113 4.22 13.52 16.70
CA SER A 113 3.16 13.11 17.62
C SER A 113 2.47 11.83 17.14
N PHE A 114 1.76 11.12 18.02
CA PHE A 114 1.04 9.91 17.64
C PHE A 114 -0.32 10.23 17.02
N ILE A 115 -0.66 9.55 15.92
CA ILE A 115 -2.05 9.43 15.43
C ILE A 115 -2.79 8.40 16.27
N THR A 116 -2.16 7.26 16.55
CA THR A 116 -2.80 6.15 17.25
C THR A 116 -2.57 6.18 18.76
N PRO A 117 -3.50 5.64 19.57
CA PRO A 117 -3.21 5.28 20.95
C PRO A 117 -2.15 4.17 21.03
N ARG A 118 -1.85 3.71 22.24
CA ARG A 118 -1.07 2.48 22.40
C ARG A 118 -1.91 1.32 21.85
N PRO A 119 -1.35 0.44 21.01
CA PRO A 119 -2.11 -0.72 20.55
C PRO A 119 -2.45 -1.62 21.74
N PRO A 120 -3.56 -2.38 21.67
CA PRO A 120 -3.83 -3.44 22.63
C PRO A 120 -2.64 -4.42 22.74
N ALA A 121 -2.57 -5.18 23.84
CA ALA A 121 -1.50 -6.14 24.04
C ALA A 121 -1.38 -7.13 22.87
N GLY A 122 -0.16 -7.34 22.37
CA GLY A 122 0.13 -8.21 21.22
C GLY A 122 -0.33 -7.67 19.86
N LYS A 123 -0.80 -6.41 19.78
CA LYS A 123 -1.21 -5.75 18.54
C LYS A 123 -0.17 -4.75 18.05
N ARG A 124 -0.25 -4.45 16.76
CA ARG A 124 0.60 -3.49 16.04
C ARG A 124 -0.23 -2.68 15.06
N TYR A 125 0.07 -1.39 14.97
CA TYR A 125 -0.50 -0.49 13.96
C TYR A 125 0.45 -0.28 12.79
N PHE A 126 -0.09 -0.05 11.61
CA PHE A 126 0.66 0.38 10.43
C PHE A 126 -0.06 1.53 9.72
N ALA A 127 0.70 2.53 9.26
CA ALA A 127 0.19 3.64 8.47
C ALA A 127 -0.23 3.18 7.07
N ARG A 128 -1.35 3.67 6.53
CA ARG A 128 -1.96 3.18 5.26
C ARG A 128 -2.50 4.28 4.35
N GLY A 129 -2.01 5.50 4.48
CA GLY A 129 -2.41 6.64 3.66
C GLY A 129 -3.40 7.60 4.32
N PHE A 130 -3.47 8.80 3.75
CA PHE A 130 -4.47 9.80 4.10
C PHE A 130 -5.63 9.73 3.13
N TRP A 131 -6.83 10.08 3.60
CA TRP A 131 -8.03 10.15 2.79
C TRP A 131 -8.77 11.45 3.05
N ARG A 132 -8.74 12.35 2.07
CA ARG A 132 -9.53 13.58 2.07
C ARG A 132 -10.86 13.36 1.39
N ARG A 133 -11.96 13.44 2.15
CA ARG A 133 -13.33 13.31 1.65
C ARG A 133 -14.14 14.53 2.06
N GLY A 134 -14.27 15.49 1.14
CA GLY A 134 -14.85 16.80 1.46
C GLY A 134 -13.99 17.51 2.51
N GLU A 135 -14.63 18.01 3.55
CA GLU A 135 -13.96 18.68 4.68
C GLU A 135 -13.28 17.70 5.66
N GLN A 136 -13.50 16.39 5.52
CA GLN A 136 -12.92 15.40 6.42
C GLN A 136 -11.56 14.93 5.92
N THR A 137 -10.56 15.00 6.80
CA THR A 137 -9.26 14.36 6.59
C THR A 137 -9.15 13.15 7.51
N LEU A 138 -8.99 11.98 6.90
CA LEU A 138 -8.83 10.72 7.61
C LEU A 138 -7.41 10.18 7.46
N ALA A 139 -6.86 9.61 8.53
CA ALA A 139 -5.65 8.81 8.52
C ALA A 139 -6.06 7.34 8.58
N LEU A 140 -5.63 6.58 7.58
CA LEU A 140 -5.92 5.16 7.49
C LEU A 140 -4.81 4.37 8.18
N VAL A 141 -5.22 3.45 9.03
CA VAL A 141 -4.31 2.67 9.86
C VAL A 141 -4.77 1.22 9.90
N SER A 142 -3.93 0.28 9.50
CA SER A 142 -4.26 -1.13 9.70
C SER A 142 -3.79 -1.58 11.09
N VAL A 143 -4.60 -2.39 11.76
CA VAL A 143 -4.24 -3.05 13.01
C VAL A 143 -4.31 -4.55 12.85
N ASP A 144 -3.33 -5.24 13.43
CA ASP A 144 -3.24 -6.70 13.41
C ASP A 144 -2.51 -7.21 14.66
N ARG A 145 -2.59 -8.52 14.92
CA ARG A 145 -1.73 -9.21 15.89
C ARG A 145 -0.28 -9.26 15.41
N GLU A 146 0.65 -9.39 16.34
CA GLU A 146 2.03 -9.71 16.01
C GLU A 146 2.14 -11.11 15.38
N GLY A 147 3.04 -11.25 14.40
CA GLY A 147 3.29 -12.50 13.68
C GLY A 147 4.01 -12.27 12.35
N ASP A 148 4.45 -13.36 11.73
CA ASP A 148 5.16 -13.34 10.43
C ASP A 148 4.30 -12.74 9.30
N PHE A 149 2.97 -12.92 9.38
CA PHE A 149 1.98 -12.41 8.44
C PHE A 149 0.74 -11.90 9.18
N PHE A 150 -0.21 -11.34 8.42
CA PHE A 150 -1.43 -10.79 9.00
C PHE A 150 -2.37 -11.87 9.56
N GLY A 151 -2.92 -11.63 10.73
CA GLY A 151 -3.93 -12.49 11.35
C GLY A 151 -5.33 -12.28 10.80
N PRO A 152 -6.27 -13.20 11.08
CA PRO A 152 -7.67 -13.10 10.63
C PRO A 152 -8.43 -11.93 11.26
N ASP A 153 -7.86 -11.30 12.30
CA ASP A 153 -8.36 -10.11 12.97
C ASP A 153 -7.69 -8.82 12.47
N LEU A 154 -7.07 -8.87 11.28
CA LEU A 154 -6.65 -7.70 10.53
C LEU A 154 -7.84 -6.77 10.31
N GLN A 155 -7.64 -5.48 10.56
CA GLN A 155 -8.66 -4.45 10.32
C GLN A 155 -8.00 -3.21 9.73
N MET A 156 -8.69 -2.55 8.80
CA MET A 156 -8.39 -1.18 8.42
C MET A 156 -9.23 -0.24 9.28
N LEU A 157 -8.58 0.68 9.98
CA LEU A 157 -9.18 1.70 10.84
C LEU A 157 -9.11 3.06 10.17
N ALA A 158 -10.08 3.91 10.50
CA ALA A 158 -10.04 5.33 10.16
C ALA A 158 -9.91 6.18 11.44
N PHE A 159 -8.95 7.08 11.42
CA PHE A 159 -8.81 8.15 12.41
C PHE A 159 -9.15 9.47 11.74
N GLU A 160 -9.86 10.36 12.42
CA GLU A 160 -10.24 11.68 11.92
C GLU A 160 -9.43 12.78 12.61
N ALA A 161 -8.95 13.75 11.82
CA ALA A 161 -8.32 14.95 12.36
C ALA A 161 -9.37 15.79 13.09
N ARG A 162 -9.13 16.10 14.37
CA ARG A 162 -10.00 16.95 15.17
C ARG A 162 -9.36 18.32 15.32
N GLY A 163 -9.66 19.25 14.42
CA GLY A 163 -9.22 20.64 14.57
C GLY A 163 -7.71 20.86 14.33
N PRO A 164 -7.06 21.80 15.05
CA PRO A 164 -5.68 22.21 14.81
C PRO A 164 -4.66 21.05 14.95
N VAL A 165 -3.46 21.29 14.41
CA VAL A 165 -2.38 20.30 14.28
C VAL A 165 -2.03 19.57 15.57
N ASP A 166 -2.12 20.24 16.72
CA ASP A 166 -1.74 19.73 18.03
C ASP A 166 -2.80 18.82 18.67
N GLN A 167 -4.04 18.85 18.18
CA GLN A 167 -5.10 17.99 18.70
C GLN A 167 -4.93 16.53 18.23
N PRO A 168 -5.21 15.56 19.13
CA PRO A 168 -5.11 14.15 18.79
C PRO A 168 -6.14 13.77 17.73
N TRP A 169 -5.78 12.79 16.90
CA TRP A 169 -6.73 12.18 15.98
C TRP A 169 -7.74 11.31 16.75
N ALA A 170 -9.01 11.39 16.36
CA ALA A 170 -10.07 10.56 16.96
C ALA A 170 -10.27 9.28 16.16
N LEU A 171 -10.29 8.12 16.82
CA LEU A 171 -10.68 6.87 16.17
C LEU A 171 -12.17 6.95 15.78
N LEU A 172 -12.47 6.83 14.48
CA LEU A 172 -13.84 6.66 13.99
C LEU A 172 -14.31 5.22 14.09
N GLY A 173 -13.41 4.27 13.84
CA GLY A 173 -13.69 2.84 13.93
C GLY A 173 -13.09 2.05 12.76
N VAL A 174 -13.68 0.88 12.51
CA VAL A 174 -13.27 -0.03 11.43
C VAL A 174 -13.85 0.44 10.11
N MET A 175 -12.97 0.77 9.17
CA MET A 175 -13.31 1.14 7.79
C MET A 175 -13.59 -0.10 6.94
N SER A 176 -12.75 -1.13 7.08
CA SER A 176 -12.89 -2.40 6.36
C SER A 176 -12.29 -3.54 7.18
N ALA A 177 -13.02 -4.65 7.29
CA ALA A 177 -12.55 -5.85 7.97
C ALA A 177 -11.58 -6.64 7.07
N ASN A 178 -10.63 -7.33 7.70
CA ASN A 178 -9.65 -8.20 7.03
C ASN A 178 -8.98 -7.55 5.80
N THR A 179 -8.59 -6.28 5.95
CA THR A 179 -8.10 -5.45 4.84
C THR A 179 -6.87 -4.67 5.27
N ILE A 180 -5.86 -4.66 4.41
CA ILE A 180 -4.71 -3.77 4.47
C ILE A 180 -4.42 -3.23 3.08
N THR A 181 -4.06 -1.96 2.96
CA THR A 181 -3.77 -1.29 1.69
C THR A 181 -2.34 -0.76 1.70
N ASN A 182 -1.76 -0.45 0.54
CA ASN A 182 -0.41 0.14 0.50
C ASN A 182 -0.43 1.60 0.07
N PHE A 183 -1.53 2.08 -0.49
CA PHE A 183 -1.65 3.40 -1.09
C PHE A 183 -2.95 4.05 -0.62
N SER A 184 -2.91 5.37 -0.45
CA SER A 184 -4.09 6.18 -0.14
C SER A 184 -5.22 5.99 -1.16
N PRO A 185 -6.49 6.12 -0.75
CA PRO A 185 -7.64 6.14 -1.65
C PRO A 185 -7.46 7.08 -2.84
N GLN A 186 -7.77 6.58 -4.02
CA GLN A 186 -7.84 7.38 -5.24
C GLN A 186 -9.30 7.55 -5.66
N LYS A 187 -9.69 8.78 -5.98
CA LYS A 187 -11.04 9.06 -6.47
C LYS A 187 -11.14 8.70 -7.95
N LEU A 188 -12.14 7.91 -8.29
CA LEU A 188 -12.45 7.49 -9.65
C LEU A 188 -13.35 8.53 -10.36
N PRO A 189 -13.45 8.48 -11.70
CA PRO A 189 -14.32 9.37 -12.47
C PRO A 189 -15.81 9.28 -12.09
N ASP A 190 -16.26 8.12 -11.61
CA ASP A 190 -17.64 7.92 -11.12
C ASP A 190 -17.86 8.47 -9.70
N GLY A 191 -16.86 9.11 -9.12
CA GLY A 191 -16.89 9.71 -7.79
C GLY A 191 -16.62 8.74 -6.64
N ALA A 192 -16.58 7.42 -6.90
CA ALA A 192 -16.20 6.43 -5.89
C ALA A 192 -14.69 6.48 -5.59
N TRP A 193 -14.30 5.93 -4.46
CA TRP A 193 -12.89 5.76 -4.09
C TRP A 193 -12.44 4.33 -4.35
N LEU A 194 -11.16 4.16 -4.67
CA LEU A 194 -10.52 2.88 -4.93
C LEU A 194 -9.19 2.78 -4.18
N GLU A 195 -8.94 1.63 -3.57
CA GLU A 195 -7.62 1.26 -3.02
C GLU A 195 -7.25 -0.16 -3.46
N SER A 196 -5.96 -0.40 -3.68
CA SER A 196 -5.45 -1.77 -3.74
C SER A 196 -5.37 -2.35 -2.33
N SER A 197 -5.77 -3.60 -2.18
CA SER A 197 -5.91 -4.26 -0.89
C SER A 197 -5.31 -5.65 -0.86
N ARG A 198 -5.01 -6.10 0.36
CA ARG A 198 -4.70 -7.48 0.72
C ARG A 198 -5.51 -7.88 1.93
N ASP A 199 -5.88 -9.15 2.01
CA ASP A 199 -6.44 -9.74 3.21
C ASP A 199 -5.39 -10.54 4.00
N SER A 200 -5.79 -11.11 5.14
CA SER A 200 -4.93 -11.97 5.96
C SER A 200 -4.46 -13.24 5.25
N GLY A 201 -5.15 -13.66 4.19
CA GLY A 201 -4.75 -14.75 3.31
C GLY A 201 -3.77 -14.32 2.22
N MET A 202 -3.29 -13.07 2.26
CA MET A 202 -2.44 -12.46 1.24
C MET A 202 -3.08 -12.42 -0.15
N ARG A 203 -4.41 -12.51 -0.24
CA ARG A 203 -5.14 -12.39 -1.51
C ARG A 203 -5.18 -10.93 -1.91
N LEU A 204 -4.73 -10.65 -3.12
CA LEU A 204 -4.74 -9.31 -3.71
C LEU A 204 -6.14 -8.99 -4.22
N GLY A 205 -6.56 -7.76 -4.03
CA GLY A 205 -7.82 -7.25 -4.56
C GLY A 205 -7.85 -5.73 -4.56
N PHE A 206 -9.04 -5.18 -4.70
CA PHE A 206 -9.32 -3.78 -4.46
C PHE A 206 -10.46 -3.63 -3.47
N ILE A 207 -10.56 -2.48 -2.83
CA ILE A 207 -11.79 -2.02 -2.19
C ILE A 207 -12.28 -0.78 -2.94
N LYS A 208 -13.57 -0.74 -3.25
CA LYS A 208 -14.23 0.39 -3.91
C LYS A 208 -15.41 0.88 -3.08
N GLY A 209 -15.55 2.19 -2.89
CA GLY A 209 -16.66 2.76 -2.12
C GLY A 209 -16.37 4.13 -1.55
N GLY A 210 -16.74 4.34 -0.28
CA GLY A 210 -16.43 5.55 0.48
C GLY A 210 -17.24 6.79 0.11
N VAL A 211 -18.36 6.63 -0.62
CA VAL A 211 -19.22 7.74 -1.09
C VAL A 211 -20.30 8.09 -0.07
N SER A 212 -21.14 7.12 0.31
CA SER A 212 -22.27 7.35 1.23
C SER A 212 -21.84 7.45 2.69
N ALA A 213 -20.77 6.74 3.07
CA ALA A 213 -20.19 6.78 4.40
C ALA A 213 -18.70 6.42 4.34
N TRP A 214 -17.95 6.83 5.36
CA TRP A 214 -16.51 6.55 5.45
C TRP A 214 -16.16 5.06 5.51
N ASN A 215 -17.08 4.22 5.99
CA ASN A 215 -16.93 2.77 6.09
C ASN A 215 -17.77 1.99 5.06
N ALA A 216 -18.36 2.66 4.07
CA ALA A 216 -19.15 2.01 3.02
C ALA A 216 -18.26 1.54 1.86
N TRP A 217 -17.54 0.43 2.06
CA TRP A 217 -16.61 -0.14 1.08
C TRP A 217 -16.99 -1.57 0.69
N SER A 218 -16.76 -1.91 -0.57
CA SER A 218 -16.98 -3.24 -1.12
C SER A 218 -15.67 -3.80 -1.66
N ALA A 219 -15.36 -5.05 -1.33
CA ALA A 219 -14.20 -5.75 -1.87
C ALA A 219 -14.44 -6.17 -3.32
N ILE A 220 -13.43 -6.00 -4.15
CA ILE A 220 -13.37 -6.46 -5.54
C ILE A 220 -12.21 -7.46 -5.60
N SER A 221 -12.54 -8.73 -5.83
CA SER A 221 -11.53 -9.77 -5.97
C SER A 221 -10.83 -9.64 -7.32
N VAL A 222 -9.50 -9.69 -7.30
CA VAL A 222 -8.72 -9.87 -8.53
C VAL A 222 -8.41 -11.36 -8.66
N PRO A 223 -8.89 -12.04 -9.70
CA PRO A 223 -8.55 -13.45 -9.89
C PRO A 223 -7.04 -13.58 -10.07
N PRO A 224 -6.42 -14.68 -9.58
CA PRO A 224 -5.01 -14.93 -9.85
C PRO A 224 -4.78 -14.97 -11.37
N PRO A 225 -3.57 -14.59 -11.84
CA PRO A 225 -3.22 -14.73 -13.24
C PRO A 225 -3.55 -16.15 -13.74
N ALA A 226 -4.08 -16.27 -14.96
CA ALA A 226 -4.47 -17.56 -15.54
C ALA A 226 -3.33 -18.60 -15.58
N SER A 227 -2.07 -18.15 -15.56
CA SER A 227 -0.88 -19.01 -15.45
C SER A 227 -0.67 -19.63 -14.05
N ARG A 228 -1.56 -19.35 -13.10
CA ARG A 228 -1.52 -19.84 -11.73
C ARG A 228 -2.85 -20.48 -11.31
N ALA A 229 -3.52 -21.18 -12.22
CA ALA A 229 -4.37 -22.30 -11.82
C ALA A 229 -3.49 -23.22 -10.95
N ALA A 230 -3.86 -23.39 -9.68
CA ALA A 230 -3.02 -24.03 -8.68
C ALA A 230 -2.57 -25.43 -9.15
N PRO A 231 -1.28 -25.81 -8.98
CA PRO A 231 -1.00 -27.22 -8.81
C PRO A 231 -1.77 -27.67 -7.57
N SER A 232 -2.54 -28.73 -7.70
CA SER A 232 -3.18 -29.42 -6.58
C SER A 232 -2.13 -29.77 -5.52
N GLY A 233 -2.08 -28.99 -4.43
CA GLY A 233 -1.15 -29.23 -3.33
C GLY A 233 -0.79 -27.95 -2.59
N ARG A 234 -1.33 -27.79 -1.37
CA ARG A 234 -0.76 -26.86 -0.38
C ARG A 234 0.74 -27.16 -0.23
N PRO A 235 1.65 -26.17 -0.31
CA PRO A 235 2.97 -26.34 0.27
C PRO A 235 2.81 -26.34 1.79
N ALA A 236 3.33 -27.39 2.42
CA ALA A 236 3.42 -27.50 3.86
C ALA A 236 4.14 -26.29 4.48
N ALA A 237 3.70 -25.91 5.68
CA ALA A 237 4.39 -24.96 6.54
C ALA A 237 5.86 -25.33 6.68
N GLY A 238 6.76 -24.34 6.55
CA GLY A 238 8.16 -24.52 6.91
C GLY A 238 9.17 -23.92 5.95
N ARG A 239 9.24 -22.59 5.88
CA ARG A 239 10.53 -21.92 5.73
C ARG A 239 10.61 -20.80 6.75
N ARG A 240 11.20 -21.11 7.91
CA ARG A 240 11.69 -20.09 8.85
C ARG A 240 12.66 -19.21 8.09
N TRP A 241 12.33 -17.94 7.93
CA TRP A 241 13.33 -16.91 7.62
C TRP A 241 14.30 -16.86 8.81
N ARG A 242 15.47 -17.48 8.66
CA ARG A 242 16.57 -17.30 9.62
C ARG A 242 17.17 -15.93 9.31
N SER A 243 16.85 -14.93 10.13
CA SER A 243 17.67 -13.73 10.19
C SER A 243 19.09 -14.14 10.56
N ARG A 244 20.06 -13.84 9.70
CA ARG A 244 21.47 -13.87 10.07
C ARG A 244 21.66 -12.81 11.16
N ARG A 245 21.65 -13.24 12.42
CA ARG A 245 22.22 -12.47 13.51
C ARG A 245 23.73 -12.43 13.28
N SER A 246 24.24 -11.33 12.74
CA SER A 246 25.61 -10.93 13.05
C SER A 246 25.62 -10.52 14.52
N ARG A 247 26.31 -11.31 15.34
CA ARG A 247 26.78 -10.92 16.67
C ARG A 247 28.19 -10.33 16.54
N PRO A 248 28.59 -9.48 17.50
CA PRO A 248 29.52 -8.36 17.31
C PRO A 248 30.92 -8.75 16.85
#